data_AF-A0A8T9QA27-F1
#
_entry.id   AF-A0A8T9QA27-F1
#
_cell.length_a   1.000
_cell.length_b   1.000
_cell.length_c   1.000
_cell.angle_alpha   90.00
_cell.angle_beta   90.00
_cell.angle_gamma   90.00
#
_symmetry.space_group_name_H-M   'P 1'
#
loop_
_entity.id
_entity.type
_entity.pdbx_description
1 polymer ?
#
loop_
_entity_poly.entity_id
_entity_poly.type
_entity_poly.pdbx_seq_one_letter_code
_entity_poly.pdbx_strand_id
1 'polypeptide(L)'
;MKKIFVTAILAVVALGSWAFYPKTAAAPEYMQLSVYGGSGRPVLVIISPRGEVTEETLTTKAKGEYKYQALVLMKLNELRAQGWTVAQMQQTETRNPDPEHPMLSPNVVTTAVYLLERN
;
A
#
# COMPACT_ATOMS: atom_id res chain seq x y z
N MET A 1 31.31 52.72 -3.16
CA MET A 1 31.19 51.75 -2.04
C MET A 1 29.80 51.09 -1.94
N LYS A 2 28.68 51.80 -2.17
CA LYS A 2 27.31 51.21 -2.09
C LYS A 2 27.05 49.98 -2.97
N LYS A 3 27.66 49.89 -4.16
CA LYS A 3 27.45 48.77 -5.10
C LYS A 3 27.97 47.43 -4.58
N ILE A 4 29.01 47.44 -3.74
CA ILE A 4 29.63 46.22 -3.18
C ILE A 4 28.74 45.61 -2.10
N PHE A 5 28.05 46.45 -1.33
CA PHE A 5 27.06 46.00 -0.36
C PHE A 5 25.86 45.35 -1.02
N VAL A 6 25.39 45.89 -2.16
CA VAL A 6 24.25 45.32 -2.89
C VAL A 6 24.59 43.94 -3.47
N THR A 7 25.79 43.75 -4.04
CA THR A 7 26.22 42.44 -4.53
C THR A 7 26.42 41.43 -3.40
N ALA A 8 26.96 41.85 -2.26
CA ALA A 8 27.11 40.97 -1.09
C ALA A 8 25.75 40.49 -0.57
N ILE A 9 24.76 41.39 -0.48
CA ILE A 9 23.38 41.03 -0.07
C ILE A 9 22.76 40.05 -1.08
N LEU A 10 22.93 40.29 -2.39
CA LEU A 10 22.39 39.41 -3.42
C LEU A 10 22.98 38.00 -3.34
N ALA A 11 24.29 37.89 -3.07
CA ALA A 11 24.97 36.60 -2.92
C ALA A 11 24.48 35.83 -1.68
N VAL A 12 24.24 36.53 -0.56
CA VAL A 12 23.68 35.91 0.66
C VAL A 12 22.25 35.43 0.43
N VAL A 13 21.42 36.19 -0.28
CA VAL A 13 20.06 35.78 -0.63
C VAL A 13 20.09 34.56 -1.55
N ALA A 14 20.95 34.54 -2.57
CA ALA A 14 21.08 33.40 -3.47
C ALA A 14 21.55 32.12 -2.75
N LEU A 15 22.51 32.22 -1.84
CA LEU A 15 22.99 31.10 -1.03
C LEU A 15 21.93 30.63 -0.02
N GLY A 16 21.18 31.56 0.57
CA GLY A 16 20.04 31.25 1.44
C GLY A 16 18.96 30.50 0.68
N SER A 17 18.57 30.97 -0.50
CA SER A 17 17.59 30.29 -1.36
C SER A 17 18.03 28.89 -1.79
N TRP A 18 19.34 28.64 -1.90
CA TRP A 18 19.88 27.32 -2.24
C TRP A 18 19.92 26.37 -1.03
N ALA A 19 20.23 26.87 0.16
CA ALA A 19 20.24 26.08 1.40
C ALA A 19 18.83 25.67 1.86
N PHE A 20 17.83 26.49 1.58
CA PHE A 20 16.42 26.22 1.87
C PHE A 20 15.64 25.69 0.66
N TYR A 21 16.32 25.41 -0.46
CA TYR A 21 15.66 24.76 -1.58
C TYR A 21 15.28 23.34 -1.15
N PRO A 22 14.00 22.94 -1.25
CA PRO A 22 13.59 21.60 -0.91
C PRO A 22 14.34 20.63 -1.84
N LYS A 23 15.30 19.90 -1.28
CA LYS A 23 15.90 18.77 -1.98
C LYS A 23 14.76 17.79 -2.19
N THR A 24 14.46 17.48 -3.45
CA THR A 24 13.57 16.37 -3.79
C THR A 24 14.13 15.12 -3.12
N ALA A 25 13.53 14.73 -2.00
CA ALA A 25 13.73 13.40 -1.43
C ALA A 25 13.34 12.39 -2.51
N ALA A 26 14.00 11.23 -2.53
CA ALA A 26 13.61 10.14 -3.42
C ALA A 26 12.10 9.90 -3.25
N ALA A 27 11.38 9.77 -4.37
CA ALA A 27 9.96 9.50 -4.32
C ALA A 27 9.74 8.17 -3.60
N PRO A 28 8.86 8.10 -2.59
CA PRO A 28 8.57 6.84 -1.90
C PRO A 28 8.09 5.81 -2.91
N GLU A 29 8.63 4.59 -2.83
CA GLU A 29 8.15 3.48 -3.64
C GLU A 29 6.86 2.95 -3.03
N TYR A 30 5.86 2.69 -3.87
CA TYR A 30 4.57 2.15 -3.43
C TYR A 30 4.33 0.74 -3.95
N MET A 31 3.77 -0.10 -3.11
CA MET A 31 3.34 -1.46 -3.44
C MET A 31 1.91 -1.67 -2.95
N GLN A 32 1.08 -2.33 -3.75
CA GLN A 32 -0.26 -2.71 -3.32
C GLN A 32 -0.28 -4.20 -2.97
N LEU A 33 -0.83 -4.52 -1.80
CA LEU A 33 -1.17 -5.87 -1.41
C LEU A 33 -2.69 -5.96 -1.28
N SER A 34 -3.33 -6.86 -1.99
CA SER A 34 -4.78 -7.02 -1.93
C SER A 34 -5.17 -8.48 -1.78
N VAL A 35 -6.26 -8.73 -1.05
CA VAL A 35 -6.91 -10.03 -0.95
C VAL A 35 -8.32 -9.92 -1.45
N TYR A 36 -8.69 -10.83 -2.35
CA TYR A 36 -10.04 -10.95 -2.88
C TYR A 36 -10.57 -12.37 -2.66
N GLY A 37 -11.85 -12.47 -2.28
CA GLY A 37 -12.51 -13.72 -1.87
C GLY A 37 -13.78 -14.09 -2.66
N GLY A 38 -13.84 -13.83 -3.97
CA GLY A 38 -15.09 -13.96 -4.75
C GLY A 38 -15.41 -15.33 -5.39
N SER A 39 -14.47 -16.28 -5.50
CA SER A 39 -14.66 -17.53 -6.27
C SER A 39 -14.38 -18.83 -5.50
N GLY A 40 -14.50 -18.79 -4.17
CA GLY A 40 -14.33 -19.97 -3.31
C GLY A 40 -12.88 -20.26 -2.87
N ARG A 41 -11.88 -19.63 -3.48
CA ARG A 41 -10.49 -19.59 -2.99
C ARG A 41 -10.01 -18.15 -3.00
N PRO A 42 -9.54 -17.60 -1.87
CA PRO A 42 -9.00 -16.27 -1.89
C PRO A 42 -7.63 -16.23 -2.55
N VAL A 43 -7.39 -15.12 -3.23
CA VAL A 43 -6.15 -14.85 -3.93
C VAL A 43 -5.53 -13.62 -3.29
N LEU A 44 -4.24 -13.72 -3.01
CA LEU A 44 -3.37 -12.62 -2.60
C LEU A 44 -2.74 -12.04 -3.86
N VAL A 45 -2.98 -10.77 -4.11
CA VAL A 45 -2.45 -10.05 -5.28
C VAL A 45 -1.47 -9.00 -4.78
N ILE A 46 -0.27 -9.02 -5.33
CA ILE A 46 0.80 -8.06 -5.06
C ILE A 46 1.06 -7.28 -6.35
N ILE A 47 0.98 -5.95 -6.28
CA ILE A 47 1.36 -5.06 -7.37
C ILE A 47 2.63 -4.34 -6.95
N SER A 48 3.74 -4.65 -7.62
CA SER A 48 5.05 -4.07 -7.33
C SER A 48 5.13 -2.60 -7.74
N PRO A 49 6.12 -1.84 -7.24
CA PRO A 49 6.37 -0.45 -7.69
C PRO A 49 6.64 -0.34 -9.20
N ARG A 50 7.03 -1.45 -9.83
CA ARG A 50 7.30 -1.53 -11.28
C ARG A 50 6.06 -1.91 -12.09
N GLY A 51 4.92 -2.12 -11.44
CA GLY A 51 3.67 -2.54 -12.08
C GLY A 51 3.57 -4.04 -12.34
N GLU A 52 4.49 -4.84 -11.80
CA GLU A 52 4.40 -6.31 -11.90
C GLU A 52 3.31 -6.82 -10.96
N VAL A 53 2.40 -7.64 -11.49
CA VAL A 53 1.30 -8.23 -10.74
C VAL A 53 1.62 -9.70 -10.45
N THR A 54 1.67 -10.05 -9.17
CA THR A 54 1.85 -11.42 -8.70
C THR A 54 0.60 -11.88 -7.98
N GLU A 55 0.00 -12.96 -8.46
CA GLU A 55 -1.17 -13.57 -7.84
C GLU A 55 -0.78 -14.88 -7.17
N GLU A 56 -1.09 -15.00 -5.89
CA GLU A 56 -0.85 -16.19 -5.09
C GLU A 56 -2.17 -16.72 -4.56
N THR A 57 -2.55 -17.92 -4.99
CA THR A 57 -3.76 -18.58 -4.47
C THR A 57 -3.50 -19.03 -3.03
N LEU A 58 -4.26 -18.49 -2.09
CA LEU A 58 -4.11 -18.81 -0.67
C LEU A 58 -4.72 -20.19 -0.37
N THR A 59 -3.88 -21.21 -0.33
CA THR A 59 -4.28 -22.54 0.17
C THR A 59 -4.00 -22.63 1.67
N THR A 60 -5.06 -22.73 2.48
CA THR A 60 -4.92 -22.92 3.93
C THR A 60 -5.64 -24.16 4.41
N LYS A 61 -4.94 -24.94 5.27
CA LYS A 61 -5.54 -26.03 6.05
C LYS A 61 -6.17 -25.53 7.35
N ALA A 62 -5.95 -24.25 7.71
CA ALA A 62 -6.50 -23.66 8.91
C ALA A 62 -8.02 -23.53 8.79
N LYS A 63 -8.72 -23.92 9.86
CA LYS A 63 -10.17 -23.77 9.99
C LYS A 63 -10.45 -22.53 10.86
N GLY A 64 -11.45 -21.73 10.50
CA GLY A 64 -11.85 -20.53 11.24
C GLY A 64 -12.07 -19.31 10.35
N GLU A 65 -12.77 -18.30 10.88
CA GLU A 65 -13.12 -17.06 10.17
C GLU A 65 -11.90 -16.21 9.79
N TYR A 66 -10.82 -16.29 10.58
CA TYR A 66 -9.65 -15.40 10.46
C TYR A 66 -8.48 -15.98 9.65
N LYS A 67 -8.67 -17.13 9.01
CA LYS A 67 -7.58 -17.89 8.36
C LYS A 67 -6.87 -17.12 7.25
N TYR A 68 -7.57 -16.21 6.57
CA TYR A 68 -7.00 -15.41 5.49
C TYR A 68 -6.35 -14.13 6.01
N GLN A 69 -6.92 -13.50 7.04
CA GLN A 69 -6.28 -12.38 7.75
C GLN A 69 -4.93 -12.80 8.35
N ALA A 70 -4.82 -14.03 8.86
CA ALA A 70 -3.55 -14.57 9.36
C ALA A 70 -2.48 -14.68 8.26
N LEU A 71 -2.84 -15.14 7.06
CA LEU A 71 -1.90 -15.23 5.93
C LEU A 71 -1.49 -13.84 5.43
N VAL A 72 -2.42 -12.89 5.38
CA VAL A 72 -2.11 -11.49 5.08
C VAL A 72 -1.13 -10.93 6.10
N LEU A 73 -1.35 -11.16 7.39
CA LEU A 73 -0.46 -10.71 8.44
C LEU A 73 0.95 -11.31 8.30
N MET A 74 1.05 -12.60 7.97
CA MET A 74 2.33 -13.23 7.67
C MET A 74 3.03 -12.55 6.50
N LYS A 75 2.32 -12.29 5.40
CA LYS A 75 2.90 -11.60 4.24
C LYS A 75 3.33 -10.16 4.56
N LEU A 76 2.51 -9.42 5.31
CA LEU A 76 2.85 -8.08 5.76
C LEU A 76 4.10 -8.09 6.64
N ASN A 77 4.29 -9.10 7.48
CA ASN A 77 5.50 -9.25 8.27
C ASN A 77 6.74 -9.58 7.40
N GLU A 78 6.60 -10.42 6.39
CA GLU A 78 7.67 -10.67 5.40
C GLU A 78 8.06 -9.39 4.67
N LEU A 79 7.08 -8.61 4.20
CA LEU A 79 7.32 -7.35 3.50
C LEU A 79 7.92 -6.30 4.45
N ARG A 80 7.50 -6.27 5.72
CA ARG A 80 8.10 -5.44 6.75
C ARG A 80 9.57 -5.76 6.99
N ALA A 81 9.96 -7.04 6.96
CA ALA A 81 11.37 -7.43 7.05
C ALA A 81 12.19 -6.95 5.83
N GLN A 82 11.55 -6.70 4.70
CA GLN A 82 12.14 -6.11 3.49
C GLN A 82 12.10 -4.57 3.47
N GLY A 83 11.66 -3.94 4.55
CA GLY A 83 11.59 -2.48 4.71
C GLY A 83 10.29 -1.83 4.25
N TRP A 84 9.26 -2.60 3.88
CA TRP A 84 7.95 -2.06 3.52
C TRP A 84 7.10 -1.74 4.76
N THR A 85 6.46 -0.58 4.77
CA THR A 85 5.54 -0.16 5.84
C THR A 85 4.15 0.06 5.29
N VAL A 86 3.11 -0.27 6.07
CA VAL A 86 1.72 -0.01 5.65
C VAL A 86 1.45 1.48 5.75
N ALA A 87 1.22 2.13 4.61
CA ALA A 87 0.82 3.53 4.50
C ALA A 87 -0.69 3.69 4.65
N GLN A 88 -1.46 2.79 4.03
CA GLN A 88 -2.93 2.83 4.07
C GLN A 88 -3.51 1.42 4.04
N MET A 89 -4.67 1.25 4.68
CA MET A 89 -5.46 0.04 4.63
C MET A 89 -6.92 0.39 4.33
N GLN A 90 -7.54 -0.37 3.44
CA GLN A 90 -8.97 -0.34 3.16
C GLN A 90 -9.52 -1.75 3.18
N GLN A 91 -10.57 -1.97 3.96
CA GLN A 91 -11.30 -3.23 3.98
C GLN A 91 -12.75 -2.96 3.59
N THR A 92 -13.29 -3.80 2.72
CA THR A 92 -14.67 -3.69 2.26
C THR A 92 -15.31 -5.07 2.28
N GLU A 93 -16.44 -5.17 2.96
CA GLU A 93 -17.27 -6.36 2.97
C GLU A 93 -18.51 -6.07 2.14
N THR A 94 -18.61 -6.70 0.98
CA THR A 94 -19.80 -6.59 0.15
C THR A 94 -20.65 -7.82 0.39
N ARG A 95 -21.87 -7.61 0.90
CA ARG A 95 -22.88 -8.66 1.03
C ARG A 95 -23.71 -8.66 -0.24
N ASN A 96 -23.49 -9.62 -1.12
CA ASN A 96 -24.33 -9.77 -2.30
C ASN A 96 -25.38 -10.86 -2.00
N PRO A 97 -26.67 -10.50 -1.89
CA PRO A 97 -27.72 -11.50 -1.78
C PRO A 97 -27.71 -12.34 -3.06
N ASP A 98 -27.67 -13.67 -2.92
CA ASP A 98 -27.77 -14.58 -4.06
C ASP A 98 -29.23 -14.56 -4.57
N PRO A 99 -29.51 -14.00 -5.76
CA PRO A 99 -30.87 -13.94 -6.28
C PRO A 99 -31.42 -15.33 -6.66
N GLU A 100 -30.54 -16.33 -6.90
CA GLU A 100 -30.96 -17.69 -7.23
C GLU A 100 -31.32 -18.51 -5.98
N HIS A 101 -30.74 -18.16 -4.83
CA HIS A 101 -30.97 -18.86 -3.55
C HIS A 101 -31.17 -17.88 -2.39
N PRO A 102 -32.32 -17.16 -2.33
CA PRO A 102 -32.57 -16.11 -1.33
C PRO A 102 -32.67 -16.63 0.11
N MET A 103 -32.80 -17.95 0.30
CA MET A 103 -32.81 -18.61 1.61
C MET A 103 -31.40 -18.91 2.15
N LEU A 104 -30.36 -18.81 1.32
CA LEU A 104 -28.97 -18.97 1.75
C LEU A 104 -28.42 -17.64 2.25
N SER A 105 -27.54 -17.69 3.24
CA SER A 105 -26.82 -16.50 3.72
C SER A 105 -26.14 -15.77 2.55
N PRO A 106 -26.21 -14.43 2.48
CA PRO A 106 -25.66 -13.67 1.37
C PRO A 106 -24.17 -13.96 1.20
N ASN A 107 -23.70 -14.00 -0.06
CA ASN A 107 -22.29 -14.14 -0.35
C ASN A 107 -21.56 -12.91 0.19
N VAL A 108 -20.69 -13.10 1.18
CA VAL A 108 -19.87 -12.05 1.76
C VAL A 108 -18.52 -12.07 1.05
N VAL A 109 -18.29 -11.09 0.18
CA VAL A 109 -16.98 -10.87 -0.44
C VAL A 109 -16.22 -9.88 0.42
N THR A 110 -15.26 -10.40 1.20
CA THR A 110 -14.30 -9.57 1.93
C THR A 110 -13.13 -9.24 1.01
N THR A 111 -12.95 -7.96 0.72
CA THR A 111 -11.77 -7.43 0.02
C THR A 111 -10.96 -6.60 0.99
N ALA A 112 -9.66 -6.87 1.09
CA ALA A 112 -8.73 -6.07 1.88
C ALA A 112 -7.61 -5.58 0.97
N VAL A 113 -7.34 -4.27 0.99
CA VAL A 113 -6.30 -3.62 0.20
C VAL A 113 -5.39 -2.87 1.16
N TYR A 114 -4.09 -3.09 1.01
CA TYR A 114 -3.03 -2.47 1.78
C TYR A 114 -2.09 -1.77 0.81
N LEU A 115 -1.90 -0.48 1.03
CA LEU A 115 -0.86 0.30 0.38
C LEU A 115 0.38 0.23 1.28
N LEU A 116 1.48 -0.22 0.71
CA LEU A 116 2.77 -0.32 1.34
C LEU A 116 3.69 0.75 0.74
N GLU A 117 4.50 1.38 1.57
CA GLU A 117 5.50 2.35 1.18
C GLU A 117 6.90 1.93 1.64
N ARG A 118 7.92 2.36 0.91
CA ARG A 118 9.33 2.21 1.28
C ARG A 118 10.10 3.47 0.88
N ASN A 119 10.88 3.98 1.83
CA ASN A 119 11.77 5.14 1.67
C ASN A 119 13.20 4.73 1.36
#